data_AF-A0A954PLW9-F1
#
_entry.id   AF-A0A954PLW9-F1
#
_cell.length_a   1.000
_cell.length_b   1.000
_cell.length_c   1.000
_cell.angle_alpha   90.00
_cell.angle_beta   90.00
_cell.angle_gamma   90.00
#
_symmetry.space_group_name_H-M   'P 1'
#
loop_
_entity.id
_entity.type
_entity.pdbx_description
1 polymer ?
#
loop_
_entity_poly.entity_id
_entity_poly.type
_entity_poly.pdbx_seq_one_letter_code
_entity_poly.pdbx_strand_id
1 'polypeptide(L)'
;MSLKSQSLKSHRLGSVFACWLALVLSVQAVAQDPAGLTREQERLGRDFARGKAPASEEAKRALAGLIKAELDKFRTVNDPTDLANFSDRRMSIYNTYLSGANRGEARAVAVAAVAQYTREMVADADLSPQAKINCCALLAELDDQPPVDKEPPKPSAAAFRTLYELANSDAAPIYLRAIALHGIHRHVSVWWQSPDHWNANAKKMIQAMLLKIVGSEPQSDLEIQSHAWLVRRAYDCLGSMASPSGVMGALPRLADPNELPSLRLSIIEYLSRVDLTALPDDKKSLYLVGLAHFLRSQLVDWYEREDDILKAKSGATGGMGMDMGMGMDMGMGMGMPGDGGYGGGYGGGMDMGGMGGMDIGGMGMGDGGMGGFNRPKPVDIQSWQTRLSRRLVNQISQAVHVALDGAPLAESRAAPGIQSLSSAGVPAELQPHLSELIAAIDTFQTAINDPNRIRDINSLLTQAELPLEDIMDLVKEIPGFLEQYPDLADDEKLETVPEAPQEKPADAGPPADEAGENAAPADGNAAGQ
;
A
#
# COMPACT_ATOMS: atom_id res chain seq x y z
N MET A 1 64.21 4.99 18.81
CA MET A 1 64.08 3.98 17.74
C MET A 1 63.18 2.85 18.24
N SER A 2 61.93 2.76 17.79
CA SER A 2 61.17 1.50 17.62
C SER A 2 59.75 1.86 17.15
N LEU A 3 59.53 1.78 15.84
CA LEU A 3 58.22 1.76 15.21
C LEU A 3 57.81 0.29 15.08
N LYS A 4 56.70 -0.13 15.71
CA LYS A 4 56.06 -1.42 15.42
C LYS A 4 54.55 -1.26 15.19
N SER A 5 54.21 -1.53 13.93
CA SER A 5 53.00 -2.14 13.37
C SER A 5 51.62 -1.68 13.87
N GLN A 6 50.99 -0.80 13.10
CA GLN A 6 49.57 -0.87 12.80
C GLN A 6 49.42 -1.12 11.30
N SER A 7 49.25 -2.38 10.91
CA SER A 7 48.76 -2.77 9.59
C SER A 7 48.15 -4.16 9.74
N LEU A 8 46.82 -4.24 9.69
CA LEU A 8 45.99 -5.42 9.36
C LEU A 8 44.55 -5.22 9.86
N LYS A 9 43.81 -4.29 9.24
CA LYS A 9 42.33 -4.24 9.31
C LYS A 9 41.69 -3.72 8.00
N SER A 10 42.26 -4.05 6.83
CA SER A 10 41.69 -3.66 5.53
C SER A 10 41.14 -4.82 4.68
N HIS A 11 41.24 -6.08 5.11
CA HIS A 11 40.93 -7.24 4.25
C HIS A 11 39.50 -7.80 4.32
N ARG A 12 38.55 -7.16 5.03
CA ARG A 12 37.15 -7.66 5.09
C ARG A 12 36.13 -6.87 4.26
N LEU A 13 36.52 -5.77 3.62
CA LEU A 13 35.65 -5.01 2.72
C LEU A 13 35.52 -5.64 1.31
N GLY A 14 36.43 -6.53 0.92
CA GLY A 14 36.49 -7.07 -0.45
C GLY A 14 35.58 -8.25 -0.75
N SER A 15 35.14 -9.04 0.25
CA SER A 15 34.49 -10.34 -0.01
C SER A 15 33.06 -10.22 -0.54
N VAL A 16 32.26 -9.27 -0.03
CA VAL A 16 30.87 -9.09 -0.49
C VAL A 16 30.84 -8.34 -1.83
N PHE A 17 31.73 -7.36 -2.02
CA PHE A 17 31.86 -6.64 -3.30
C PHE A 17 32.40 -7.56 -4.41
N ALA A 18 33.28 -8.50 -4.11
CA ALA A 18 33.82 -9.45 -5.09
C ALA A 18 32.78 -10.47 -5.60
N CYS A 19 31.88 -10.98 -4.73
CA CYS A 19 30.77 -11.83 -5.20
C CYS A 19 29.77 -11.07 -6.07
N TRP A 20 29.53 -9.78 -5.77
CA TRP A 20 28.69 -8.92 -6.60
C TRP A 20 29.34 -8.54 -7.93
N LEU A 21 30.64 -8.25 -7.95
CA LEU A 21 31.37 -7.91 -9.17
C LEU A 21 31.49 -9.11 -10.12
N ALA A 22 31.65 -10.33 -9.59
CA ALA A 22 31.76 -11.54 -10.40
C ALA A 22 30.49 -11.86 -11.19
N LEU A 23 29.31 -11.54 -10.64
CA LEU A 23 28.01 -11.76 -11.32
C LEU A 23 27.70 -10.67 -12.35
N VAL A 24 28.22 -9.45 -12.17
CA VAL A 24 28.10 -8.35 -13.15
C VAL A 24 29.09 -8.52 -14.31
N LEU A 25 30.31 -9.00 -14.04
CA LEU A 25 31.35 -9.20 -15.05
C LEU A 25 31.07 -10.38 -16.00
N SER A 26 30.34 -11.41 -15.58
CA SER A 26 29.95 -12.51 -16.48
C SER A 26 28.91 -12.09 -17.53
N VAL A 27 28.15 -11.03 -17.28
CA VAL A 27 27.09 -10.55 -18.19
C VAL A 27 27.62 -9.50 -19.18
N GLN A 28 28.63 -8.69 -18.81
CA GLN A 28 29.23 -7.70 -19.72
C GLN A 28 29.85 -8.32 -20.99
N ALA A 29 30.12 -9.63 -21.01
CA ALA A 29 30.57 -10.36 -22.20
C ALA A 29 29.46 -10.68 -23.23
N VAL A 30 28.21 -10.23 -23.01
CA VAL A 30 27.04 -10.52 -23.87
C VAL A 30 26.70 -9.39 -24.86
N ALA A 31 27.36 -8.22 -24.78
CA ALA A 31 27.04 -7.06 -25.61
C ALA A 31 27.82 -6.99 -26.93
N GLN A 32 27.45 -7.81 -27.92
CA GLN A 32 27.60 -7.44 -29.34
C GLN A 32 26.24 -7.58 -30.00
N ASP A 33 25.70 -6.48 -30.53
CA ASP A 33 24.37 -6.37 -31.13
C ASP A 33 24.40 -6.93 -32.56
N PRO A 34 23.91 -8.17 -32.83
CA PRO A 34 23.78 -8.66 -34.18
C PRO A 34 22.36 -8.35 -34.69
N ALA A 35 22.16 -8.41 -36.00
CA ALA A 35 20.83 -8.51 -36.58
C ALA A 35 19.98 -9.55 -35.82
N GLY A 36 18.67 -9.29 -35.69
CA GLY A 36 17.75 -10.00 -34.79
C GLY A 36 17.92 -11.52 -34.71
N LEU A 37 17.55 -12.10 -33.57
CA LEU A 37 17.76 -13.52 -33.25
C LEU A 37 17.30 -14.46 -34.37
N THR A 38 18.12 -15.46 -34.68
CA THR A 38 17.69 -16.53 -35.58
C THR A 38 16.62 -17.41 -34.91
N ARG A 39 15.78 -18.08 -35.70
CA ARG A 39 14.79 -19.04 -35.17
C ARG A 39 15.42 -20.14 -34.30
N GLU A 40 16.66 -20.52 -34.61
CA GLU A 40 17.42 -21.50 -33.83
C GLU A 40 17.81 -20.94 -32.46
N GLN A 41 18.27 -19.68 -32.39
CA GLN A 41 18.57 -19.00 -31.13
C GLN A 41 17.30 -18.78 -30.31
N GLU A 42 16.19 -18.38 -30.92
CA GLU A 42 14.91 -18.24 -30.21
C GLU A 42 14.46 -19.57 -29.57
N ARG A 43 14.55 -20.66 -30.33
CA ARG A 43 14.24 -21.99 -29.82
C ARG A 43 15.19 -22.38 -28.69
N LEU A 44 16.50 -22.20 -28.87
CA LEU A 44 17.51 -22.53 -27.88
C LEU A 44 17.30 -21.77 -26.56
N GLY A 45 17.03 -20.46 -26.62
CA GLY A 45 16.78 -19.64 -25.44
C GLY A 45 15.51 -20.05 -24.69
N ARG A 46 14.43 -20.37 -25.40
CA ARG A 46 13.17 -20.88 -24.79
C ARG A 46 13.34 -22.28 -24.19
N ASP A 47 14.05 -23.17 -24.88
CA ASP A 47 14.35 -24.50 -24.37
C ASP A 47 15.25 -24.42 -23.14
N PHE A 48 16.23 -23.50 -23.12
CA PHE A 48 17.06 -23.25 -21.95
C PHE A 48 16.27 -22.69 -20.77
N ALA A 49 15.42 -21.68 -21.00
CA ALA A 49 14.53 -21.16 -19.96
C ALA A 49 13.69 -22.27 -19.33
N ARG A 50 13.16 -23.21 -20.13
CA ARG A 50 12.33 -24.33 -19.65
C ARG A 50 13.12 -25.52 -19.09
N GLY A 51 14.46 -25.41 -18.99
CA GLY A 51 15.32 -26.51 -18.53
C GLY A 51 15.45 -27.69 -19.51
N LYS A 52 15.09 -27.49 -20.79
CA LYS A 52 15.20 -28.50 -21.86
C LYS A 52 16.53 -28.47 -22.60
N ALA A 53 17.28 -27.37 -22.51
CA ALA A 53 18.62 -27.23 -23.08
C ALA A 53 19.67 -27.07 -21.95
N PRO A 54 20.92 -27.53 -22.16
CA PRO A 54 22.00 -27.33 -21.19
C PRO A 54 22.39 -25.84 -21.09
N ALA A 55 23.03 -25.47 -19.99
CA ALA A 55 23.50 -24.10 -19.74
C ALA A 55 24.78 -23.74 -20.52
N SER A 56 24.77 -23.91 -21.84
CA SER A 56 25.86 -23.45 -22.69
C SER A 56 25.88 -21.93 -22.80
N GLU A 57 27.05 -21.33 -23.02
CA GLU A 57 27.16 -19.87 -23.23
C GLU A 57 26.27 -19.36 -24.38
N GLU A 58 26.08 -20.18 -25.42
CA GLU A 58 25.16 -19.89 -26.52
C GLU A 58 23.71 -19.82 -26.05
N ALA A 59 23.27 -20.77 -25.22
CA ALA A 59 21.93 -20.80 -24.66
C ALA A 59 21.65 -19.62 -23.72
N LYS A 60 22.65 -19.23 -22.91
CA LYS A 60 22.57 -18.05 -22.04
C LYS A 60 22.43 -16.76 -22.84
N ARG A 61 23.26 -16.57 -23.88
CA ARG A 61 23.18 -15.42 -24.79
C ARG A 61 21.85 -15.39 -25.54
N ALA A 62 21.37 -16.54 -26.01
CA ALA A 62 20.09 -16.64 -26.70
C ALA A 62 18.91 -16.24 -25.79
N LEU A 63 18.89 -16.69 -24.53
CA LEU A 63 17.88 -16.27 -23.56
C LEU A 63 17.96 -14.77 -23.24
N ALA A 64 19.16 -14.23 -23.00
CA ALA A 64 19.35 -12.80 -22.76
C ALA A 64 18.88 -11.96 -23.97
N GLY A 65 19.19 -12.41 -25.19
CA GLY A 65 18.73 -11.77 -26.42
C GLY A 65 17.21 -11.78 -26.56
N LEU A 66 16.53 -12.88 -26.22
CA LEU A 66 15.06 -12.96 -26.25
C LEU A 66 14.43 -11.94 -25.30
N ILE A 67 14.98 -11.81 -24.09
CA ILE A 67 14.53 -10.82 -23.11
C ILE A 67 14.75 -9.40 -23.63
N LYS A 68 15.92 -9.11 -24.21
CA LYS A 68 16.21 -7.81 -24.86
C LYS A 68 15.19 -7.50 -25.95
N ALA A 69 14.95 -8.44 -26.86
CA ALA A 69 14.02 -8.26 -27.98
C ALA A 69 12.58 -7.99 -27.52
N GLU A 70 12.13 -8.60 -26.42
CA GLU A 70 10.82 -8.32 -25.83
C GLU A 70 10.76 -6.97 -25.12
N LEU A 71 11.82 -6.56 -24.43
CA LEU A 71 11.91 -5.23 -23.84
C LEU A 71 12.01 -4.12 -24.89
N ASP A 72 12.70 -4.37 -26.01
CA ASP A 72 12.80 -3.41 -27.12
C ASP A 72 11.42 -3.09 -27.74
N LYS A 73 10.41 -3.95 -27.57
CA LYS A 73 9.03 -3.65 -27.97
C LYS A 73 8.44 -2.46 -27.21
N PHE A 74 8.94 -2.12 -26.01
CA PHE A 74 8.49 -0.91 -25.31
C PHE A 74 8.91 0.38 -26.03
N ARG A 75 9.94 0.32 -26.91
CA ARG A 75 10.39 1.46 -27.72
C ARG A 75 9.50 1.70 -28.93
N THR A 76 8.91 0.64 -29.47
CA THR A 76 8.05 0.71 -30.65
C THR A 76 6.61 1.03 -30.22
N VAL A 77 6.30 2.32 -30.12
CA VAL A 77 4.93 2.83 -30.02
C VAL A 77 4.55 3.31 -31.41
N ASN A 78 3.80 2.49 -32.15
CA ASN A 78 3.33 2.86 -33.48
C ASN A 78 1.93 3.49 -33.41
N ASP A 79 1.17 3.21 -32.35
CA ASP A 79 -0.20 3.68 -32.10
C ASP A 79 -0.39 3.92 -30.59
N PRO A 80 -1.12 4.96 -30.14
CA PRO A 80 -1.63 5.09 -28.77
C PRO A 80 -2.19 3.80 -28.14
N THR A 81 -2.80 2.90 -28.93
CA THR A 81 -3.28 1.60 -28.43
C THR A 81 -2.15 0.68 -27.92
N ASP A 82 -0.91 0.85 -28.41
CA ASP A 82 0.25 0.10 -27.92
C ASP A 82 0.56 0.39 -26.45
N LEU A 83 0.23 1.61 -25.96
CA LEU A 83 0.46 2.00 -24.57
C LEU A 83 -0.40 1.17 -23.61
N ALA A 84 -1.63 0.81 -24.01
CA ALA A 84 -2.51 -0.05 -23.20
C ALA A 84 -1.93 -1.46 -23.04
N ASN A 85 -1.17 -1.93 -24.04
CA ASN A 85 -0.60 -3.28 -24.05
C ASN A 85 0.71 -3.41 -23.23
N PHE A 86 1.24 -2.31 -22.67
CA PHE A 86 2.49 -2.35 -21.92
C PHE A 86 2.43 -3.23 -20.66
N SER A 87 1.29 -3.25 -19.97
CA SER A 87 1.09 -4.15 -18.83
C SER A 87 1.12 -5.62 -19.29
N ASP A 88 0.45 -5.94 -20.39
CA ASP A 88 0.41 -7.29 -20.95
C ASP A 88 1.80 -7.74 -21.43
N ARG A 89 2.58 -6.83 -22.02
CA ARG A 89 3.97 -7.08 -22.42
C ARG A 89 4.85 -7.37 -21.20
N ARG A 90 4.71 -6.60 -20.12
CA ARG A 90 5.41 -6.86 -18.84
C ARG A 90 5.05 -8.24 -18.30
N MET A 91 3.75 -8.59 -18.27
CA MET A 91 3.29 -9.91 -17.82
C MET A 91 3.77 -11.03 -18.73
N SER A 92 3.86 -10.81 -20.04
CA SER A 92 4.42 -11.77 -20.99
C SER A 92 5.89 -12.08 -20.68
N ILE A 93 6.72 -11.06 -20.38
CA ILE A 93 8.11 -11.27 -19.98
C ILE A 93 8.19 -12.10 -18.70
N TYR A 94 7.36 -11.75 -17.70
CA TYR A 94 7.30 -12.47 -16.44
C TYR A 94 6.91 -13.93 -16.64
N ASN A 95 5.79 -14.19 -17.31
CA ASN A 95 5.27 -15.54 -17.50
C ASN A 95 6.18 -16.40 -18.38
N THR A 96 6.74 -15.83 -19.44
CA THR A 96 7.52 -16.59 -20.43
C THR A 96 8.93 -16.89 -19.96
N TYR A 97 9.64 -15.89 -19.43
CA TYR A 97 11.07 -16.01 -19.16
C TYR A 97 11.39 -16.13 -17.68
N LEU A 98 10.70 -15.40 -16.81
CA LEU A 98 10.97 -15.47 -15.37
C LEU A 98 10.33 -16.72 -14.76
N SER A 99 9.02 -16.93 -14.94
CA SER A 99 8.30 -18.10 -14.43
C SER A 99 8.74 -19.39 -15.14
N GLY A 100 9.03 -19.30 -16.45
CA GLY A 100 9.60 -20.40 -17.23
C GLY A 100 10.97 -20.86 -16.72
N ALA A 101 11.85 -19.91 -16.38
CA ALA A 101 13.19 -20.17 -15.83
C ALA A 101 13.18 -20.30 -14.31
N ASN A 102 12.36 -21.21 -13.77
CA ASN A 102 12.14 -21.30 -12.32
C ASN A 102 13.29 -21.93 -11.52
N ARG A 103 14.36 -22.46 -12.14
CA ARG A 103 15.45 -23.15 -11.43
C ARG A 103 16.84 -22.89 -12.03
N GLY A 104 17.82 -22.76 -11.14
CA GLY A 104 19.24 -22.80 -11.46
C GLY A 104 19.74 -21.64 -12.33
N GLU A 105 20.61 -21.96 -13.28
CA GLU A 105 21.37 -21.00 -14.07
C GLU A 105 20.52 -20.19 -15.05
N ALA A 106 19.45 -20.78 -15.59
CA ALA A 106 18.52 -20.08 -16.47
C ALA A 106 17.82 -18.91 -15.75
N ARG A 107 17.43 -19.09 -14.48
CA ARG A 107 16.85 -18.02 -13.64
C ARG A 107 17.86 -16.88 -13.49
N ALA A 108 19.09 -17.21 -13.13
CA ALA A 108 20.15 -16.22 -12.91
C ALA A 108 20.40 -15.39 -14.18
N VAL A 109 20.44 -16.03 -15.36
CA VAL A 109 20.57 -15.33 -16.65
C VAL A 109 19.36 -14.46 -16.95
N ALA A 110 18.14 -14.97 -16.74
CA ALA A 110 16.92 -14.20 -17.01
C ALA A 110 16.82 -12.96 -16.10
N VAL A 111 17.08 -13.13 -14.80
CA VAL A 111 17.11 -12.05 -13.81
C VAL A 111 18.18 -11.01 -14.15
N ALA A 112 19.39 -11.44 -14.48
CA ALA A 112 20.46 -10.51 -14.85
C ALA A 112 20.15 -9.74 -16.13
N ALA A 113 19.61 -10.41 -17.16
CA ALA A 113 19.21 -9.79 -18.41
C ALA A 113 18.07 -8.77 -18.21
N VAL A 114 17.02 -9.14 -17.46
CA VAL A 114 15.94 -8.21 -17.12
C VAL A 114 16.49 -7.01 -16.36
N ALA A 115 17.30 -7.23 -15.33
CA ALA A 115 17.87 -6.14 -14.53
C ALA A 115 18.72 -5.17 -15.36
N GLN A 116 19.57 -5.71 -16.26
CA GLN A 116 20.42 -4.90 -17.13
C GLN A 116 19.59 -4.10 -18.14
N TYR A 117 18.82 -4.76 -18.99
CA TYR A 117 18.16 -4.08 -20.11
C TYR A 117 17.08 -3.13 -19.62
N THR A 118 16.40 -3.46 -18.53
CA THR A 118 15.39 -2.57 -17.95
C THR A 118 16.02 -1.32 -17.34
N ARG A 119 17.24 -1.41 -16.78
CA ARG A 119 18.02 -0.21 -16.37
C ARG A 119 18.32 0.69 -17.56
N GLU A 120 18.74 0.10 -18.68
CA GLU A 120 19.00 0.84 -19.93
C GLU A 120 17.72 1.53 -20.43
N MET A 121 16.58 0.84 -20.44
CA MET A 121 15.28 1.40 -20.82
C MET A 121 14.86 2.57 -19.92
N VAL A 122 14.99 2.43 -18.59
CA VAL A 122 14.58 3.48 -17.65
C VAL A 122 15.46 4.74 -17.79
N ALA A 123 16.74 4.57 -18.10
CA ALA A 123 17.68 5.67 -18.33
C ALA A 123 17.51 6.38 -19.69
N ASP A 124 16.78 5.78 -20.62
CA ASP A 124 16.61 6.31 -21.97
C ASP A 124 15.74 7.57 -21.98
N ALA A 125 16.26 8.69 -22.47
CA ALA A 125 15.53 9.96 -22.50
C ALA A 125 14.30 9.91 -23.43
N ASP A 126 14.37 9.17 -24.53
CA ASP A 126 13.36 9.12 -25.60
C ASP A 126 12.23 8.13 -25.30
N LEU A 127 12.41 7.27 -24.29
CA LEU A 127 11.40 6.30 -23.90
C LEU A 127 10.22 6.97 -23.16
N SER A 128 8.99 6.62 -23.54
CA SER A 128 7.77 7.20 -22.96
C SER A 128 7.65 6.93 -21.45
N PRO A 129 7.00 7.82 -20.67
CA PRO A 129 6.79 7.62 -19.24
C PRO A 129 6.10 6.29 -18.91
N GLN A 130 5.10 5.87 -19.70
CA GLN A 130 4.36 4.61 -19.49
C GLN A 130 5.26 3.39 -19.69
N ALA A 131 6.17 3.42 -20.67
CA ALA A 131 7.15 2.36 -20.87
C ALA A 131 8.14 2.30 -19.71
N LYS A 132 8.64 3.47 -19.26
CA LYS A 132 9.53 3.56 -18.09
C LYS A 132 8.87 3.05 -16.80
N ILE A 133 7.58 3.35 -16.60
CA ILE A 133 6.78 2.83 -15.48
C ILE A 133 6.77 1.30 -15.48
N ASN A 134 6.41 0.68 -16.61
CA ASN A 134 6.33 -0.77 -16.72
C ASN A 134 7.71 -1.45 -16.59
N CYS A 135 8.75 -0.84 -17.15
CA CYS A 135 10.13 -1.25 -16.94
C CYS A 135 10.52 -1.19 -15.46
N CYS A 136 10.34 -0.04 -14.81
CA CYS A 136 10.66 0.09 -13.39
C CYS A 136 9.83 -0.86 -12.51
N ALA A 137 8.58 -1.14 -12.87
CA ALA A 137 7.74 -2.10 -12.17
C ALA A 137 8.27 -3.54 -12.33
N LEU A 138 8.75 -3.91 -13.53
CA LEU A 138 9.42 -5.20 -13.75
C LEU A 138 10.68 -5.34 -12.88
N LEU A 139 11.46 -4.27 -12.70
CA LEU A 139 12.59 -4.27 -11.74
C LEU A 139 12.11 -4.43 -10.29
N ALA A 140 11.06 -3.70 -9.90
CA ALA A 140 10.52 -3.74 -8.54
C ALA A 140 9.93 -5.11 -8.18
N GLU A 141 9.40 -5.85 -9.16
CA GLU A 141 8.83 -7.20 -9.02
C GLU A 141 9.86 -8.32 -9.26
N LEU A 142 11.10 -7.99 -9.62
CA LEU A 142 12.12 -8.98 -9.96
C LEU A 142 12.61 -9.73 -8.73
N ASP A 143 12.62 -11.07 -8.80
CA ASP A 143 13.06 -11.93 -7.71
C ASP A 143 14.24 -12.83 -8.15
N ASP A 144 15.27 -12.97 -7.31
CA ASP A 144 16.32 -13.96 -7.51
C ASP A 144 15.77 -15.38 -7.31
N GLN A 145 14.84 -15.55 -6.36
CA GLN A 145 14.14 -16.82 -6.11
C GLN A 145 12.63 -16.57 -6.08
N PRO A 146 11.83 -17.30 -6.89
CA PRO A 146 10.38 -17.26 -6.78
C PRO A 146 9.92 -17.77 -5.40
N PRO A 147 8.67 -17.53 -5.00
CA PRO A 147 8.14 -18.13 -3.78
C PRO A 147 8.23 -19.66 -3.86
N VAL A 148 8.73 -20.29 -2.80
CA VAL A 148 8.82 -21.75 -2.66
C VAL A 148 8.11 -22.15 -1.37
N ASP A 149 7.05 -22.95 -1.48
CA ASP A 149 6.22 -23.39 -0.36
C ASP A 149 5.69 -22.23 0.49
N LYS A 150 6.17 -22.10 1.74
CA LYS A 150 5.81 -21.04 2.69
C LYS A 150 6.88 -19.95 2.78
N GLU A 151 7.96 -20.08 2.01
CA GLU A 151 9.01 -19.06 1.99
C GLU A 151 8.61 -17.93 1.03
N PRO A 152 8.69 -16.66 1.48
CA PRO A 152 8.43 -15.53 0.62
C PRO A 152 9.48 -15.46 -0.51
N PRO A 153 9.15 -14.83 -1.65
CA PRO A 153 10.12 -14.62 -2.71
C PRO A 153 11.34 -13.86 -2.20
N LYS A 154 12.49 -14.10 -2.84
CA LYS A 154 13.71 -13.34 -2.59
C LYS A 154 13.87 -12.25 -3.66
N PRO A 155 13.61 -10.96 -3.34
CA PRO A 155 13.77 -9.87 -4.30
C PRO A 155 15.19 -9.79 -4.85
N SER A 156 15.30 -9.39 -6.11
CA SER A 156 16.55 -9.51 -6.85
C SER A 156 17.60 -8.50 -6.41
N ALA A 157 18.75 -9.01 -5.98
CA ALA A 157 19.93 -8.19 -5.73
C ALA A 157 20.30 -7.33 -6.96
N ALA A 158 20.21 -7.90 -8.17
CA ALA A 158 20.55 -7.19 -9.40
C ALA A 158 19.66 -5.94 -9.65
N ALA A 159 18.38 -6.00 -9.25
CA ALA A 159 17.46 -4.87 -9.37
C ALA A 159 17.70 -3.78 -8.32
N PHE A 160 18.09 -4.16 -7.09
CA PHE A 160 18.18 -3.26 -5.95
C PHE A 160 18.99 -1.98 -6.22
N ARG A 161 20.15 -2.10 -6.88
CA ARG A 161 21.01 -0.94 -7.15
C ARG A 161 20.29 0.12 -7.98
N THR A 162 19.60 -0.29 -9.05
CA THR A 162 18.85 0.64 -9.91
C THR A 162 17.67 1.26 -9.15
N LEU A 163 16.95 0.45 -8.36
CA LEU A 163 15.84 0.95 -7.54
C LEU A 163 16.33 1.99 -6.51
N TYR A 164 17.43 1.71 -5.82
CA TYR A 164 18.05 2.65 -4.88
C TYR A 164 18.49 3.94 -5.56
N GLU A 165 19.18 3.85 -6.70
CA GLU A 165 19.61 5.02 -7.48
C GLU A 165 18.42 5.89 -7.90
N LEU A 166 17.32 5.28 -8.35
CA LEU A 166 16.10 6.00 -8.72
C LEU A 166 15.42 6.65 -7.51
N ALA A 167 15.16 5.89 -6.44
CA ALA A 167 14.46 6.40 -5.26
C ALA A 167 15.22 7.54 -4.55
N ASN A 168 16.55 7.47 -4.51
CA ASN A 168 17.41 8.44 -3.83
C ASN A 168 17.73 9.69 -4.67
N SER A 169 17.46 9.67 -5.98
CA SER A 169 17.76 10.76 -6.90
C SER A 169 16.63 11.79 -6.95
N ASP A 170 16.93 13.05 -6.61
CA ASP A 170 15.96 14.15 -6.75
C ASP A 170 15.76 14.56 -8.22
N ALA A 171 16.64 14.10 -9.13
CA ALA A 171 16.50 14.30 -10.56
C ALA A 171 15.62 13.23 -11.24
N ALA A 172 15.32 12.12 -10.55
CA ALA A 172 14.43 11.11 -11.08
C ALA A 172 12.97 11.61 -11.00
N PRO A 173 12.16 11.46 -12.07
CA PRO A 173 10.73 11.78 -12.01
C PRO A 173 10.02 11.08 -10.85
N ILE A 174 9.10 11.78 -10.19
CA ILE A 174 8.44 11.29 -8.97
C ILE A 174 7.75 9.94 -9.16
N TYR A 175 7.16 9.68 -10.34
CA TYR A 175 6.54 8.39 -10.65
C TYR A 175 7.53 7.22 -10.66
N LEU A 176 8.78 7.44 -11.09
CA LEU A 176 9.83 6.41 -11.02
C LEU A 176 10.34 6.24 -9.60
N ARG A 177 10.48 7.33 -8.85
CA ARG A 177 10.86 7.28 -7.43
C ARG A 177 9.83 6.46 -6.63
N ALA A 178 8.54 6.65 -6.92
CA ALA A 178 7.45 5.94 -6.27
C ALA A 178 7.52 4.42 -6.52
N ILE A 179 7.66 3.99 -7.77
CA ILE A 179 7.76 2.56 -8.13
C ILE A 179 9.06 1.96 -7.58
N ALA A 180 10.16 2.70 -7.65
CA ALA A 180 11.43 2.26 -7.11
C ALA A 180 11.35 2.04 -5.59
N LEU A 181 10.71 2.95 -4.86
CA LEU A 181 10.48 2.82 -3.43
C LEU A 181 9.54 1.66 -3.09
N HIS A 182 8.53 1.38 -3.93
CA HIS A 182 7.72 0.16 -3.79
C HIS A 182 8.58 -1.11 -3.89
N GLY A 183 9.50 -1.17 -4.86
CA GLY A 183 10.46 -2.28 -4.97
C GLY A 183 11.36 -2.39 -3.73
N ILE A 184 11.92 -1.26 -3.26
CA ILE A 184 12.73 -1.22 -2.03
C ILE A 184 11.94 -1.70 -0.81
N HIS A 185 10.67 -1.35 -0.71
CA HIS A 185 9.81 -1.83 0.37
C HIS A 185 9.77 -3.36 0.42
N ARG A 186 9.62 -4.05 -0.73
CA ARG A 186 9.70 -5.53 -0.81
C ARG A 186 11.04 -6.07 -0.31
N HIS A 187 12.14 -5.41 -0.66
CA HIS A 187 13.48 -5.78 -0.19
C HIS A 187 13.62 -5.67 1.32
N VAL A 188 13.03 -4.63 1.91
CA VAL A 188 13.08 -4.35 3.34
C VAL A 188 12.13 -5.25 4.13
N SER A 189 10.86 -5.36 3.72
CA SER A 189 9.83 -6.07 4.50
C SER A 189 10.16 -7.54 4.74
N VAL A 190 10.76 -8.21 3.75
CA VAL A 190 11.03 -9.65 3.83
C VAL A 190 12.40 -9.95 4.46
N TRP A 191 13.44 -9.19 4.10
CA TRP A 191 14.83 -9.60 4.36
C TRP A 191 15.60 -8.69 5.31
N TRP A 192 15.00 -7.60 5.81
CA TRP A 192 15.72 -6.65 6.67
C TRP A 192 16.33 -7.28 7.93
N GLN A 193 15.58 -8.20 8.56
CA GLN A 193 16.02 -8.89 9.76
C GLN A 193 17.04 -10.00 9.48
N SER A 194 17.25 -10.38 8.22
CA SER A 194 18.23 -11.40 7.88
C SER A 194 19.66 -10.84 7.96
N PRO A 195 20.51 -11.35 8.87
CA PRO A 195 21.88 -10.84 9.06
C PRO A 195 22.77 -11.08 7.84
N ASP A 196 22.45 -12.11 7.04
CA ASP A 196 23.24 -12.53 5.89
C ASP A 196 22.92 -11.72 4.62
N HIS A 197 21.77 -11.03 4.58
CA HIS A 197 21.33 -10.29 3.41
C HIS A 197 21.82 -8.83 3.39
N TRP A 198 21.85 -8.17 4.54
CA TRP A 198 22.18 -6.73 4.62
C TRP A 198 23.30 -6.46 5.61
N ASN A 199 24.44 -5.98 5.10
CA ASN A 199 25.50 -5.46 5.96
C ASN A 199 25.09 -4.11 6.60
N ALA A 200 25.74 -3.75 7.70
CA ALA A 200 25.40 -2.55 8.47
C ALA A 200 25.50 -1.24 7.67
N ASN A 201 26.41 -1.15 6.68
CA ASN A 201 26.53 0.05 5.85
C ASN A 201 25.36 0.18 4.88
N ALA A 202 24.95 -0.92 4.24
CA ALA A 202 23.78 -0.94 3.37
C ALA A 202 22.51 -0.56 4.13
N LYS A 203 22.35 -1.08 5.36
CA LYS A 203 21.25 -0.68 6.25
C LYS A 203 21.23 0.83 6.51
N LYS A 204 22.39 1.41 6.86
CA LYS A 204 22.52 2.86 7.06
C LYS A 204 22.21 3.68 5.80
N MET A 205 22.63 3.21 4.62
CA MET A 205 22.37 3.90 3.35
C MET A 205 20.89 3.92 3.00
N ILE A 206 20.18 2.80 3.19
CA ILE A 206 18.72 2.71 2.97
C ILE A 206 18.01 3.64 3.94
N GLN A 207 18.36 3.56 5.23
CA GLN A 207 17.79 4.41 6.26
C GLN A 207 18.00 5.90 5.96
N ALA A 208 19.20 6.32 5.58
CA ALA A 208 19.49 7.71 5.24
C ALA A 208 18.67 8.21 4.03
N MET A 209 18.49 7.37 3.01
CA MET A 209 17.62 7.68 1.86
C MET A 209 16.15 7.81 2.30
N LEU A 210 15.64 6.92 3.13
CA LEU A 210 14.25 7.00 3.64
C LEU A 210 14.05 8.27 4.47
N LEU A 211 15.02 8.61 5.33
CA LEU A 211 15.00 9.85 6.11
C LEU A 211 15.04 11.10 5.23
N LYS A 212 15.81 11.05 4.14
CA LYS A 212 15.81 12.12 3.13
C LYS A 212 14.43 12.28 2.49
N ILE A 213 13.74 11.19 2.16
CA ILE A 213 12.40 11.23 1.56
C ILE A 213 11.38 11.80 2.54
N VAL A 214 11.33 11.30 3.78
CA VAL A 214 10.32 11.77 4.77
C VAL A 214 10.55 13.22 5.22
N GLY A 215 11.78 13.73 5.10
CA GLY A 215 12.11 15.14 5.36
C GLY A 215 12.12 16.03 4.12
N SER A 216 11.66 15.53 2.98
CA SER A 216 11.55 16.32 1.75
C SER A 216 10.18 16.96 1.62
N GLU A 217 10.10 18.03 0.84
CA GLU A 217 8.87 18.74 0.47
C GLU A 217 8.49 18.47 -1.00
N PRO A 218 7.21 18.57 -1.38
CA PRO A 218 6.81 18.49 -2.79
C PRO A 218 7.44 19.65 -3.58
N GLN A 219 7.82 19.41 -4.85
CA GLN A 219 8.44 20.46 -5.68
C GLN A 219 7.41 21.35 -6.38
N SER A 220 6.14 20.93 -6.41
CA SER A 220 5.02 21.70 -6.96
C SER A 220 3.68 21.21 -6.40
N ASP A 221 2.63 22.00 -6.55
CA ASP A 221 1.27 21.64 -6.11
C ASP A 221 0.75 20.38 -6.81
N LEU A 222 1.14 20.16 -8.07
CA LEU A 222 0.77 18.98 -8.84
C LEU A 222 1.40 17.69 -8.27
N GLU A 223 2.48 17.81 -7.51
CA GLU A 223 3.19 16.67 -6.93
C GLU A 223 2.72 16.30 -5.53
N ILE A 224 1.92 17.13 -4.85
CA ILE A 224 1.55 16.96 -3.44
C ILE A 224 1.06 15.53 -3.16
N GLN A 225 0.13 15.00 -3.96
CA GLN A 225 -0.42 13.66 -3.75
C GLN A 225 0.63 12.55 -3.99
N SER A 226 1.45 12.70 -5.04
CA SER A 226 2.50 11.72 -5.36
C SER A 226 3.63 11.74 -4.32
N HIS A 227 3.96 12.92 -3.81
CA HIS A 227 4.94 13.12 -2.75
C HIS A 227 4.44 12.55 -1.42
N ALA A 228 3.18 12.83 -1.05
CA ALA A 228 2.56 12.25 0.13
C ALA A 228 2.59 10.72 0.09
N TRP A 229 2.26 10.11 -1.05
CA TRP A 229 2.38 8.66 -1.24
C TRP A 229 3.83 8.18 -1.03
N LEU A 230 4.81 8.92 -1.55
CA LEU A 230 6.24 8.58 -1.41
C LEU A 230 6.70 8.64 0.05
N VAL A 231 6.31 9.70 0.77
CA VAL A 231 6.60 9.87 2.21
C VAL A 231 5.95 8.76 3.03
N ARG A 232 4.68 8.46 2.79
CA ARG A 232 3.97 7.34 3.44
C ARG A 232 4.72 6.04 3.26
N ARG A 233 5.08 5.71 2.02
CA ARG A 233 5.83 4.48 1.72
C ARG A 233 7.21 4.45 2.38
N ALA A 234 7.85 5.61 2.56
CA ALA A 234 9.11 5.68 3.27
C ALA A 234 8.95 5.40 4.78
N TYR A 235 7.86 5.88 5.41
CA TYR A 235 7.50 5.50 6.78
C TYR A 235 7.17 4.00 6.89
N ASP A 236 6.46 3.39 5.95
CA ASP A 236 6.21 1.94 5.93
C ASP A 236 7.53 1.14 5.94
N CYS A 237 8.52 1.60 5.15
CA CYS A 237 9.85 1.00 5.13
C CYS A 237 10.55 1.17 6.48
N LEU A 238 10.55 2.38 7.05
CA LEU A 238 11.16 2.64 8.36
C LEU A 238 10.50 1.80 9.48
N GLY A 239 9.17 1.58 9.40
CA GLY A 239 8.42 0.75 10.33
C GLY A 239 8.75 -0.73 10.18
N SER A 240 8.85 -1.23 8.94
CA SER A 240 9.33 -2.59 8.67
C SER A 240 10.78 -2.81 9.15
N MET A 241 11.57 -1.74 9.20
CA MET A 241 12.93 -1.74 9.74
C MET A 241 12.99 -1.63 11.27
N ALA A 242 11.87 -1.32 11.94
CA ALA A 242 11.83 -0.86 13.33
C ALA A 242 12.86 0.24 13.63
N SER A 243 13.05 1.16 12.68
CA SER A 243 14.11 2.17 12.74
C SER A 243 13.70 3.37 13.60
N PRO A 244 14.45 3.74 14.66
CA PRO A 244 14.09 4.88 15.51
C PRO A 244 14.45 6.26 14.91
N SER A 245 15.19 6.32 13.80
CA SER A 245 15.74 7.60 13.32
C SER A 245 14.71 8.53 12.68
N GLY A 246 13.52 8.03 12.33
CA GLY A 246 12.44 8.85 11.76
C GLY A 246 11.53 9.47 12.82
N VAL A 247 11.61 9.03 14.09
CA VAL A 247 10.63 9.40 15.12
C VAL A 247 10.55 10.91 15.33
N MET A 248 11.70 11.58 15.42
CA MET A 248 11.75 13.02 15.67
C MET A 248 11.15 13.86 14.53
N GLY A 249 11.19 13.38 13.29
CA GLY A 249 10.53 14.02 12.15
C GLY A 249 9.06 13.64 12.01
N ALA A 250 8.68 12.45 12.50
CA ALA A 250 7.32 11.94 12.42
C ALA A 250 6.37 12.59 13.42
N LEU A 251 6.82 12.83 14.66
CA LEU A 251 5.97 13.37 15.73
C LEU A 251 5.35 14.74 15.40
N PRO A 252 6.11 15.75 14.91
CA PRO A 252 5.51 17.03 14.54
C PRO A 252 4.48 16.90 13.42
N ARG A 253 4.72 16.02 12.44
CA ARG A 253 3.79 15.78 11.32
C ARG A 253 2.51 15.06 11.76
N LEU A 254 2.60 14.15 12.72
CA LEU A 254 1.41 13.55 13.34
C LEU A 254 0.59 14.59 14.11
N ALA A 255 1.24 15.55 14.76
CA ALA A 255 0.58 16.62 15.51
C ALA A 255 0.11 17.79 14.63
N ASP A 256 0.53 17.89 13.37
CA ASP A 256 0.07 18.94 12.46
C ASP A 256 -1.36 18.64 11.97
N PRO A 257 -2.35 19.52 12.25
CA PRO A 257 -3.72 19.32 11.79
C PRO A 257 -3.87 19.44 10.27
N ASN A 258 -2.91 20.08 9.59
CA ASN A 258 -2.92 20.28 8.14
C ASN A 258 -2.25 19.14 7.37
N GLU A 259 -1.58 18.22 8.07
CA GLU A 259 -0.96 17.07 7.43
C GLU A 259 -2.04 16.09 6.94
N LEU A 260 -1.79 15.49 5.77
CA LEU A 260 -2.76 14.57 5.15
C LEU A 260 -3.11 13.42 6.12
N PRO A 261 -4.40 13.12 6.36
CA PRO A 261 -4.79 12.06 7.29
C PRO A 261 -4.17 10.72 6.96
N SER A 262 -4.06 10.40 5.67
CA SER A 262 -3.45 9.15 5.22
C SER A 262 -1.96 9.05 5.54
N LEU A 263 -1.26 10.18 5.64
CA LEU A 263 0.13 10.23 6.09
C LEU A 263 0.24 10.17 7.62
N ARG A 264 -0.61 10.89 8.34
CA ARG A 264 -0.69 10.77 9.81
C ARG A 264 -0.94 9.32 10.23
N LEU A 265 -1.82 8.59 9.52
CA LEU A 265 -2.04 7.16 9.73
C LEU A 265 -0.76 6.32 9.49
N SER A 266 -0.05 6.52 8.39
CA SER A 266 1.24 5.84 8.14
C SER A 266 2.29 6.15 9.21
N ILE A 267 2.28 7.36 9.78
CA ILE A 267 3.15 7.73 10.91
C ILE A 267 2.75 6.96 12.18
N ILE A 268 1.45 6.81 12.48
CA ILE A 268 0.97 6.02 13.61
C ILE A 268 1.44 4.56 13.48
N GLU A 269 1.25 3.97 12.30
CA GLU A 269 1.73 2.61 12.02
C GLU A 269 3.25 2.48 12.16
N TYR A 270 4.01 3.47 11.69
CA TYR A 270 5.46 3.53 11.87
C TYR A 270 5.87 3.59 13.34
N LEU A 271 5.33 4.56 14.10
CA LEU A 271 5.68 4.79 15.49
C LEU A 271 5.28 3.61 16.38
N SER A 272 4.17 2.94 16.07
CA SER A 272 3.76 1.71 16.76
C SER A 272 4.72 0.53 16.59
N ARG A 273 5.70 0.58 15.67
CA ARG A 273 6.68 -0.50 15.45
C ARG A 273 8.08 -0.18 15.98
N VAL A 274 8.28 1.01 16.53
CA VAL A 274 9.58 1.51 16.98
C VAL A 274 9.66 1.47 18.49
N ASP A 275 10.83 1.16 19.05
CA ASP A 275 11.06 1.27 20.50
C ASP A 275 10.97 2.75 20.95
N LEU A 276 9.91 3.08 21.67
CA LEU A 276 9.63 4.43 22.18
C LEU A 276 10.14 4.63 23.63
N THR A 277 10.72 3.61 24.26
CA THR A 277 11.14 3.69 25.69
C THR A 277 12.16 4.80 25.94
N ALA A 278 13.07 5.00 24.99
CA ALA A 278 14.12 6.00 25.04
C ALA A 278 13.67 7.42 24.64
N LEU A 279 12.39 7.62 24.29
CA LEU A 279 11.89 8.95 23.96
C LEU A 279 11.83 9.84 25.20
N PRO A 280 12.24 11.12 25.08
CA PRO A 280 11.97 12.13 26.09
C PRO A 280 10.47 12.25 26.41
N ASP A 281 10.17 12.63 27.64
CA ASP A 281 8.80 12.78 28.13
C ASP A 281 7.98 13.77 27.29
N ASP A 282 8.56 14.91 26.89
CA ASP A 282 7.91 15.90 26.03
C ASP A 282 7.52 15.32 24.65
N LYS A 283 8.28 14.35 24.15
CA LYS A 283 8.00 13.67 22.88
C LYS A 283 6.94 12.60 23.02
N LYS A 284 6.86 11.92 24.17
CA LYS A 284 5.75 11.02 24.50
C LYS A 284 4.45 11.78 24.69
N SER A 285 4.50 12.95 25.32
CA SER A 285 3.35 13.87 25.43
C SER A 285 2.87 14.32 24.06
N LEU A 286 3.78 14.77 23.19
CA LEU A 286 3.43 15.16 21.82
C LEU A 286 2.83 14.00 21.01
N TYR A 287 3.30 12.76 21.23
CA TYR A 287 2.73 11.60 20.58
C TYR A 287 1.27 11.35 21.02
N LEU A 288 0.99 11.41 22.32
CA LEU A 288 -0.37 11.28 22.85
C LEU A 288 -1.30 12.37 22.30
N VAL A 289 -0.85 13.64 22.31
CA VAL A 289 -1.59 14.78 21.76
C VAL A 289 -1.89 14.58 20.26
N GLY A 290 -0.90 14.14 19.48
CA GLY A 290 -1.07 13.88 18.06
C GLY A 290 -2.03 12.72 17.76
N LEU A 291 -1.99 11.64 18.55
CA LEU A 291 -2.93 10.51 18.46
C LEU A 291 -4.35 10.93 18.81
N ALA A 292 -4.53 11.67 19.90
CA ALA A 292 -5.82 12.19 20.35
C ALA A 292 -6.45 13.11 19.30
N HIS A 293 -5.67 14.05 18.76
CA HIS A 293 -6.15 14.95 17.72
C HIS A 293 -6.49 14.20 16.42
N PHE A 294 -5.66 13.24 16.00
CA PHE A 294 -5.94 12.42 14.82
C PHE A 294 -7.25 11.65 14.97
N LEU A 295 -7.45 10.95 16.11
CA LEU A 295 -8.68 10.23 16.39
C LEU A 295 -9.90 11.15 16.30
N ARG A 296 -9.87 12.25 17.07
CA ARG A 296 -10.95 13.22 17.16
C ARG A 296 -11.32 13.77 15.77
N SER A 297 -10.36 14.39 15.08
CA SER A 297 -10.59 15.02 13.77
C SER A 297 -11.17 14.03 12.76
N GLN A 298 -10.61 12.83 12.68
CA GLN A 298 -11.07 11.85 11.69
C GLN A 298 -12.45 11.25 11.99
N LEU A 299 -12.83 11.12 13.27
CA LEU A 299 -14.17 10.67 13.64
C LEU A 299 -15.22 11.78 13.46
N VAL A 300 -14.90 13.03 13.81
CA VAL A 300 -15.79 14.18 13.58
C VAL A 300 -16.01 14.41 12.09
N ASP A 301 -14.95 14.48 11.29
CA ASP A 301 -15.04 14.64 9.82
C ASP A 301 -15.88 13.55 9.16
N TRP A 302 -15.80 12.32 9.69
CA TRP A 302 -16.62 11.20 9.22
C TRP A 302 -18.09 11.40 9.60
N TYR A 303 -18.37 11.73 10.86
CA TYR A 303 -19.73 11.89 11.38
C TYR A 303 -20.47 12.98 10.61
N GLU A 304 -19.87 14.18 10.51
CA GLU A 304 -20.45 15.33 9.83
C GLU A 304 -20.72 15.03 8.35
N ARG A 305 -19.78 14.36 7.66
CA ARG A 305 -19.94 14.00 6.25
C ARG A 305 -21.12 13.05 6.01
N GLU A 306 -21.28 12.02 6.85
CA GLU A 306 -22.38 11.06 6.70
C GLU A 306 -23.72 11.68 7.08
N ASP A 307 -23.75 12.54 8.10
CA ASP A 307 -24.93 13.30 8.51
C ASP A 307 -25.37 14.31 7.43
N ASP A 308 -24.43 15.03 6.82
CA ASP A 308 -24.69 15.91 5.66
C ASP A 308 -25.30 15.14 4.48
N ILE A 309 -24.78 13.94 4.18
CA ILE A 309 -25.34 13.06 3.15
C ILE A 309 -26.78 12.66 3.49
N LEU A 310 -27.08 12.39 4.77
CA LEU A 310 -28.43 12.06 5.22
C LEU A 310 -29.39 13.25 5.15
N LYS A 311 -28.95 14.44 5.58
CA LYS A 311 -29.73 15.69 5.49
C LYS A 311 -30.02 16.06 4.04
N ALA A 312 -29.06 15.91 3.15
CA ALA A 312 -29.26 16.14 1.72
C ALA A 312 -30.31 15.18 1.12
N LYS A 313 -30.31 13.91 1.54
CA LYS A 313 -31.31 12.91 1.12
C LYS A 313 -32.70 13.21 1.68
N SER A 314 -32.82 13.64 2.94
CA SER A 314 -34.11 13.91 3.57
C SER A 314 -34.74 15.22 3.11
N GLY A 315 -33.92 16.27 2.91
CA GLY A 315 -34.35 17.60 2.46
C GLY A 315 -34.91 17.62 1.04
N ALA A 316 -34.50 16.70 0.17
CA ALA A 316 -35.03 16.54 -1.18
C ALA A 316 -36.51 16.09 -1.23
N THR A 317 -37.09 15.68 -0.09
CA THR A 317 -38.46 15.17 -0.01
C THR A 317 -39.48 16.20 0.49
N GLY A 318 -39.03 17.39 0.95
CA GLY A 318 -39.87 18.35 1.67
C GLY A 318 -40.23 19.65 0.94
N GLY A 319 -39.66 19.92 -0.24
CA GLY A 319 -39.77 21.23 -0.91
C GLY A 319 -40.27 21.14 -2.34
N MET A 320 -41.59 21.24 -2.51
CA MET A 320 -42.32 21.61 -3.73
C MET A 320 -41.98 20.89 -5.05
N GLY A 321 -43.01 20.23 -5.58
CA GLY A 321 -43.11 19.99 -7.01
C GLY A 321 -42.95 21.31 -7.78
N MET A 322 -41.79 21.46 -8.41
CA MET A 322 -41.61 22.29 -9.59
C MET A 322 -40.93 21.38 -10.61
N ASP A 323 -41.78 20.84 -11.47
CA ASP A 323 -41.55 20.68 -12.90
C ASP A 323 -40.33 21.45 -13.42
N MET A 324 -39.16 20.83 -13.32
CA MET A 324 -37.94 21.16 -14.06
C MET A 324 -37.53 19.90 -14.81
N GLY A 325 -38.39 19.50 -15.74
CA GLY A 325 -37.89 18.90 -16.95
C GLY A 325 -36.91 19.86 -17.60
N MET A 326 -35.65 19.45 -17.71
CA MET A 326 -34.69 19.74 -18.78
C MET A 326 -33.30 19.38 -18.26
N GLY A 327 -32.59 18.56 -19.04
CA GLY A 327 -31.28 18.04 -18.70
C GLY A 327 -30.29 19.11 -18.26
N MET A 328 -29.71 18.88 -17.09
CA MET A 328 -28.36 19.31 -16.73
C MET A 328 -27.65 18.01 -16.37
N ASP A 329 -26.75 17.47 -17.19
CA ASP A 329 -25.40 17.99 -17.33
C ASP A 329 -24.91 18.56 -16.00
N MET A 330 -24.74 17.65 -15.03
CA MET A 330 -24.09 17.90 -13.74
C MET A 330 -22.61 18.21 -14.00
N GLY A 331 -22.38 19.43 -14.51
CA GLY A 331 -21.09 20.07 -14.55
C GLY A 331 -20.59 20.26 -13.14
N MET A 332 -19.49 19.57 -12.83
CA MET A 332 -18.26 20.19 -12.28
C MET A 332 -18.52 21.32 -11.28
N GLY A 333 -19.28 21.04 -10.23
CA GLY A 333 -19.22 21.82 -9.01
C GLY A 333 -17.86 21.56 -8.40
N MET A 334 -16.98 22.57 -8.43
CA MET A 334 -15.69 22.68 -7.75
C MET A 334 -15.61 21.75 -6.54
N GLY A 335 -15.21 20.51 -6.80
CA GLY A 335 -14.75 19.62 -5.77
C GLY A 335 -13.53 20.31 -5.20
N MET A 336 -13.56 20.62 -3.91
CA MET A 336 -12.44 20.23 -3.04
C MET A 336 -11.82 18.99 -3.70
N PRO A 337 -10.56 19.03 -4.18
CA PRO A 337 -9.94 17.87 -4.79
C PRO A 337 -10.13 16.76 -3.80
N GLY A 338 -11.12 15.92 -4.10
CA GLY A 338 -11.52 14.87 -3.21
C GLY A 338 -10.26 14.08 -3.04
N ASP A 339 -9.80 13.97 -1.81
CA ASP A 339 -8.88 12.95 -1.37
C ASP A 339 -9.56 11.56 -1.52
N GLY A 340 -10.16 11.29 -2.68
CA GLY A 340 -9.39 10.63 -3.71
C GLY A 340 -9.02 9.19 -3.40
N GLY A 341 -9.72 8.56 -2.46
CA GLY A 341 -9.81 7.11 -2.43
C GLY A 341 -9.64 6.47 -1.07
N TYR A 342 -10.64 6.61 -0.19
CA TYR A 342 -10.95 5.51 0.74
C TYR A 342 -11.74 4.37 0.07
N GLY A 343 -12.01 4.46 -1.24
CA GLY A 343 -12.81 3.49 -2.00
C GLY A 343 -12.33 3.31 -3.43
N GLY A 344 -11.11 2.82 -3.63
CA GLY A 344 -10.60 2.52 -4.97
C GLY A 344 -9.19 1.95 -4.94
N GLY A 345 -9.06 0.67 -4.58
CA GLY A 345 -7.78 -0.04 -4.72
C GLY A 345 -7.08 -0.48 -3.43
N TYR A 346 -7.80 -1.01 -2.43
CA TYR A 346 -7.24 -2.06 -1.55
C TYR A 346 -7.27 -3.44 -2.26
N GLY A 347 -6.97 -3.45 -3.56
CA GLY A 347 -6.74 -4.63 -4.37
C GLY A 347 -5.26 -4.72 -4.67
N GLY A 348 -4.49 -5.29 -3.74
CA GLY A 348 -3.05 -5.51 -3.93
C GLY A 348 -2.26 -5.39 -2.64
N GLY A 349 -2.27 -6.45 -1.83
CA GLY A 349 -1.26 -6.64 -0.79
C GLY A 349 -1.53 -5.94 0.53
N MET A 350 -2.63 -6.30 1.20
CA MET A 350 -2.51 -6.52 2.64
C MET A 350 -1.59 -7.74 2.82
N ASP A 351 -0.29 -7.50 2.72
CA ASP A 351 0.71 -8.30 3.42
C ASP A 351 0.62 -7.85 4.89
N MET A 352 -0.48 -8.29 5.52
CA MET A 352 -0.57 -8.46 6.97
C MET A 352 0.49 -9.52 7.31
N GLY A 353 1.73 -9.06 7.41
CA GLY A 353 2.84 -9.86 7.89
C GLY A 353 2.47 -10.41 9.26
N GLY A 354 2.14 -11.70 9.29
CA GLY A 354 2.06 -12.48 10.53
C GLY A 354 0.73 -12.45 11.28
N MET A 355 -0.39 -12.68 10.62
CA MET A 355 -1.47 -13.48 11.26
C MET A 355 -1.49 -14.87 10.64
N GLY A 356 -0.81 -15.79 11.33
CA GLY A 356 -0.91 -17.20 11.06
C GLY A 356 -2.31 -17.72 11.32
N GLY A 357 -2.79 -18.55 10.40
CA GLY A 357 -3.81 -19.55 10.70
C GLY A 357 -5.25 -19.11 10.55
N MET A 358 -5.65 -18.59 9.39
CA MET A 358 -6.96 -18.93 8.84
C MET A 358 -6.78 -19.42 7.41
N ASP A 359 -7.03 -20.72 7.24
CA ASP A 359 -7.09 -21.44 5.97
C ASP A 359 -8.02 -20.71 4.98
N ILE A 360 -7.43 -19.88 4.14
CA ILE A 360 -7.97 -19.52 2.82
C ILE A 360 -7.01 -20.11 1.80
N GLY A 361 -6.98 -21.45 1.76
CA GLY A 361 -6.20 -22.24 0.84
C GLY A 361 -7.12 -23.18 0.07
N GLY A 362 -7.41 -22.85 -1.19
CA GLY A 362 -7.89 -23.84 -2.15
C GLY A 362 -9.10 -23.44 -2.98
N MET A 363 -8.97 -22.42 -3.84
CA MET A 363 -9.68 -22.47 -5.13
C MET A 363 -8.97 -23.48 -6.03
N GLY A 364 -9.08 -24.75 -5.66
CA GLY A 364 -8.88 -25.85 -6.56
C GLY A 364 -10.12 -25.95 -7.44
N MET A 365 -9.92 -25.81 -8.75
CA MET A 365 -10.83 -26.33 -9.79
C MET A 365 -10.90 -27.87 -9.65
N GLY A 366 -11.55 -28.32 -8.58
CA GLY A 366 -11.89 -29.71 -8.32
C GLY A 366 -13.31 -29.95 -8.79
N ASP A 367 -13.43 -30.36 -10.03
CA ASP A 367 -14.62 -31.01 -10.57
C ASP A 367 -14.90 -32.27 -9.74
N GLY A 368 -15.96 -32.25 -8.93
CA GLY A 368 -16.39 -33.40 -8.14
C GLY A 368 -16.75 -33.08 -6.68
N GLY A 369 -17.98 -32.63 -6.44
CA GLY A 369 -18.47 -32.42 -5.08
C GLY A 369 -19.92 -31.95 -5.00
N MET A 370 -20.86 -32.62 -5.66
CA MET A 370 -22.29 -32.45 -5.38
C MET A 370 -22.57 -32.89 -3.94
N GLY A 371 -22.95 -31.96 -3.06
CA GLY A 371 -23.44 -32.30 -1.72
C GLY A 371 -23.24 -31.27 -0.61
N GLY A 372 -22.78 -30.06 -0.91
CA GLY A 372 -22.74 -28.98 0.08
C GLY A 372 -24.12 -28.39 0.31
N PHE A 373 -24.72 -28.69 1.47
CA PHE A 373 -25.91 -27.98 1.98
C PHE A 373 -25.69 -26.46 1.86
N ASN A 374 -26.48 -25.80 1.02
CA ASN A 374 -26.62 -24.34 0.99
C ASN A 374 -27.16 -23.92 2.37
N ARG A 375 -26.28 -23.67 3.32
CA ARG A 375 -26.64 -22.89 4.50
C ARG A 375 -27.05 -21.52 3.96
N PRO A 376 -28.27 -21.04 4.24
CA PRO A 376 -28.64 -19.68 3.86
C PRO A 376 -27.56 -18.76 4.41
N LYS A 377 -26.94 -17.97 3.52
CA LYS A 377 -26.00 -16.93 3.95
C LYS A 377 -26.75 -16.08 4.97
N PRO A 378 -26.15 -15.73 6.12
CA PRO A 378 -26.75 -14.77 7.03
C PRO A 378 -27.22 -13.57 6.20
N VAL A 379 -28.51 -13.25 6.30
CA VAL A 379 -29.04 -12.08 5.62
C VAL A 379 -28.32 -10.89 6.22
N ASP A 380 -27.40 -10.31 5.46
CA ASP A 380 -26.70 -9.10 5.84
C ASP A 380 -27.72 -7.97 5.77
N ILE A 381 -28.21 -7.57 6.94
CA ILE A 381 -29.30 -6.61 7.09
C ILE A 381 -28.79 -5.18 6.82
N GLN A 382 -27.46 -4.98 6.82
CA GLN A 382 -26.84 -3.66 6.70
C GLN A 382 -26.61 -3.28 5.24
N SER A 383 -26.86 -2.00 4.94
CA SER A 383 -26.52 -1.44 3.64
C SER A 383 -25.01 -1.50 3.36
N TRP A 384 -24.61 -1.47 2.09
CA TRP A 384 -23.19 -1.39 1.72
C TRP A 384 -22.52 -0.12 2.29
N GLN A 385 -23.24 1.01 2.33
CA GLN A 385 -22.76 2.28 2.87
C GLN A 385 -22.45 2.12 4.36
N THR A 386 -23.40 1.60 5.16
CA THR A 386 -23.23 1.34 6.60
C THR A 386 -22.01 0.46 6.88
N ARG A 387 -21.78 -0.60 6.09
CA ARG A 387 -20.63 -1.49 6.26
C ARG A 387 -19.31 -0.79 5.93
N LEU A 388 -19.28 0.03 4.89
CA LEU A 388 -18.11 0.79 4.50
C LEU A 388 -17.77 1.85 5.57
N SER A 389 -18.76 2.64 6.00
CA SER A 389 -18.61 3.67 7.03
C SER A 389 -18.14 3.05 8.35
N ARG A 390 -18.78 1.95 8.81
CA ARG A 390 -18.35 1.21 9.99
C ARG A 390 -16.92 0.67 9.87
N ARG A 391 -16.52 0.16 8.70
CA ARG A 391 -15.14 -0.33 8.48
C ARG A 391 -14.14 0.82 8.61
N LEU A 392 -14.44 1.98 8.05
CA LEU A 392 -13.58 3.16 8.10
C LEU A 392 -13.33 3.60 9.55
N VAL A 393 -14.39 3.83 10.33
CA VAL A 393 -14.24 4.28 11.72
C VAL A 393 -13.57 3.23 12.60
N ASN A 394 -13.81 1.94 12.37
CA ASN A 394 -13.07 0.86 13.03
C ASN A 394 -11.58 0.90 12.68
N GLN A 395 -11.21 1.09 11.42
CA GLN A 395 -9.79 1.17 11.02
C GLN A 395 -9.07 2.34 11.71
N ILE A 396 -9.69 3.52 11.75
CA ILE A 396 -9.13 4.71 12.38
C ILE A 396 -8.96 4.51 13.89
N SER A 397 -10.04 4.13 14.58
CA SER A 397 -10.02 3.90 16.03
C SER A 397 -9.07 2.77 16.42
N GLN A 398 -9.01 1.69 15.63
CA GLN A 398 -8.12 0.56 15.89
C GLN A 398 -6.64 0.91 15.72
N ALA A 399 -6.29 1.74 14.74
CA ALA A 399 -4.91 2.19 14.54
C ALA A 399 -4.43 3.01 15.75
N VAL A 400 -5.26 3.91 16.25
CA VAL A 400 -4.98 4.70 17.45
C VAL A 400 -4.91 3.80 18.69
N HIS A 401 -5.87 2.88 18.86
CA HIS A 401 -5.89 1.93 19.98
C HIS A 401 -4.57 1.14 20.07
N VAL A 402 -4.15 0.51 18.97
CA VAL A 402 -2.91 -0.29 18.90
C VAL A 402 -1.67 0.56 19.22
N ALA A 403 -1.65 1.82 18.79
CA ALA A 403 -0.57 2.74 19.11
C ALA A 403 -0.52 3.09 20.61
N LEU A 404 -1.67 3.17 21.28
CA LEU A 404 -1.77 3.48 22.71
C LEU A 404 -1.42 2.25 23.57
N ASP A 405 -2.00 1.08 23.31
CA ASP A 405 -1.95 -0.07 24.22
C ASP A 405 -1.27 -1.34 23.65
N GLY A 406 -1.15 -1.44 22.32
CA GLY A 406 -0.50 -2.56 21.62
C GLY A 406 -1.42 -3.75 21.36
N ALA A 407 -2.69 -3.68 21.75
CA ALA A 407 -3.67 -4.73 21.55
C ALA A 407 -4.60 -4.38 20.37
N PRO A 408 -4.70 -5.26 19.35
CA PRO A 408 -5.89 -5.28 18.52
C PRO A 408 -7.10 -5.57 19.42
N LEU A 409 -8.24 -4.90 19.22
CA LEU A 409 -9.44 -5.10 20.05
C LEU A 409 -9.84 -6.58 20.23
N ALA A 410 -10.66 -6.81 21.26
CA ALA A 410 -11.40 -8.04 21.57
C ALA A 410 -10.54 -9.31 21.61
N GLU A 411 -10.16 -9.73 22.82
CA GLU A 411 -9.56 -11.04 23.15
C GLU A 411 -8.20 -11.36 22.50
N SER A 412 -7.56 -10.40 21.81
CA SER A 412 -6.35 -10.69 21.05
C SER A 412 -5.07 -10.41 21.84
N ARG A 413 -4.06 -11.27 21.63
CA ARG A 413 -2.70 -11.04 22.14
C ARG A 413 -2.12 -9.79 21.48
N ALA A 414 -1.27 -9.06 22.20
CA ALA A 414 -0.51 -7.95 21.64
C ALA A 414 0.08 -8.33 20.27
N ALA A 415 -0.11 -7.45 19.30
CA ALA A 415 0.35 -7.72 17.94
C ALA A 415 1.89 -7.84 17.93
N PRO A 416 2.45 -8.91 17.34
CA PRO A 416 3.89 -9.14 17.38
C PRO A 416 4.63 -7.99 16.70
N GLY A 417 5.65 -7.45 17.39
CA GLY A 417 6.47 -6.35 16.88
C GLY A 417 5.88 -4.95 17.12
N ILE A 418 4.71 -4.83 17.75
CA ILE A 418 4.18 -3.54 18.18
C ILE A 418 4.82 -3.10 19.51
N GLN A 419 5.12 -1.81 19.59
CA GLN A 419 5.65 -1.06 20.72
C GLN A 419 4.66 0.06 21.03
N SER A 420 3.82 -0.15 22.05
CA SER A 420 2.76 0.79 22.38
C SER A 420 3.26 1.92 23.28
N LEU A 421 2.56 3.04 23.26
CA LEU A 421 2.87 4.18 24.12
C LEU A 421 2.74 3.81 25.62
N SER A 422 1.76 2.99 25.98
CA SER A 422 1.60 2.43 27.33
C SER A 422 2.82 1.62 27.74
N SER A 423 3.32 0.71 26.88
CA SER A 423 4.52 -0.08 27.19
C SER A 423 5.80 0.75 27.27
N ALA A 424 5.86 1.88 26.56
CA ALA A 424 7.00 2.78 26.56
C ALA A 424 7.08 3.66 27.82
N GLY A 425 5.98 3.73 28.58
CA GLY A 425 5.83 4.51 29.80
C GLY A 425 5.73 6.01 29.52
N VAL A 426 4.54 6.60 29.71
CA VAL A 426 4.33 8.05 29.66
C VAL A 426 4.56 8.69 31.04
N PRO A 427 4.80 10.02 31.10
CA PRO A 427 4.81 10.77 32.35
C PRO A 427 3.61 10.44 33.25
N ALA A 428 3.84 10.41 34.57
CA ALA A 428 2.82 9.99 35.54
C ALA A 428 1.51 10.81 35.45
N GLU A 429 1.61 12.08 35.08
CA GLU A 429 0.48 12.98 34.85
C GLU A 429 -0.36 12.61 33.61
N LEU A 430 0.23 11.95 32.61
CA LEU A 430 -0.46 11.54 31.38
C LEU A 430 -1.06 10.13 31.44
N GLN A 431 -0.62 9.30 32.39
CA GLN A 431 -1.13 7.93 32.56
C GLN A 431 -2.67 7.83 32.73
N PRO A 432 -3.34 8.67 33.55
CA PRO A 432 -4.80 8.62 33.65
C PRO A 432 -5.46 8.94 32.30
N HIS A 433 -5.04 10.03 31.63
CA HIS A 433 -5.59 10.44 30.33
C HIS A 433 -5.37 9.39 29.23
N LEU A 434 -4.19 8.75 29.19
CA LEU A 434 -3.91 7.63 28.30
C LEU A 434 -4.91 6.48 28.51
N SER A 435 -5.17 6.12 29.77
CA SER A 435 -6.07 5.03 30.14
C SER A 435 -7.52 5.35 29.83
N GLU A 436 -7.95 6.58 30.10
CA GLU A 436 -9.29 7.08 29.77
C GLU A 436 -9.51 7.13 28.26
N LEU A 437 -8.52 7.54 27.48
CA LEU A 437 -8.63 7.58 26.02
C LEU A 437 -8.78 6.18 25.42
N ILE A 438 -8.04 5.19 25.94
CA ILE A 438 -8.21 3.78 25.56
C ILE A 438 -9.65 3.33 25.86
N ALA A 439 -10.15 3.59 27.07
CA ALA A 439 -11.51 3.22 27.46
C ALA A 439 -12.61 3.92 26.64
N ALA A 440 -12.40 5.17 26.24
CA ALA A 440 -13.30 5.90 25.36
C ALA A 440 -13.33 5.28 23.95
N ILE A 441 -12.17 4.87 23.42
CA ILE A 441 -12.09 4.15 22.14
C ILE A 441 -12.82 2.79 22.23
N ASP A 442 -12.63 2.03 23.32
CA ASP A 442 -13.33 0.77 23.56
C ASP A 442 -14.86 0.96 23.58
N THR A 443 -15.31 2.03 24.24
CA THR A 443 -16.74 2.39 24.34
C THR A 443 -17.31 2.75 22.98
N PHE A 444 -16.60 3.61 22.22
CA PHE A 444 -16.96 3.95 20.85
C PHE A 444 -17.04 2.71 19.96
N GLN A 445 -16.00 1.88 19.93
CA GLN A 445 -15.95 0.68 19.11
C GLN A 445 -17.00 -0.35 19.52
N THR A 446 -17.34 -0.47 20.80
CA THR A 446 -18.45 -1.31 21.26
C THR A 446 -19.78 -0.80 20.72
N ALA A 447 -20.03 0.52 20.79
CA ALA A 447 -21.26 1.13 20.31
C ALA A 447 -21.45 0.96 18.80
N ILE A 448 -20.40 1.20 18.00
CA ILE A 448 -20.44 1.10 16.54
C ILE A 448 -20.34 -0.34 15.99
N ASN A 449 -20.18 -1.35 16.86
CA ASN A 449 -20.15 -2.75 16.45
C ASN A 449 -21.32 -3.58 17.02
N ASP A 450 -22.27 -2.99 17.76
CA ASP A 450 -23.46 -3.72 18.24
C ASP A 450 -24.37 -4.11 17.06
N PRO A 451 -24.44 -5.41 16.69
CA PRO A 451 -25.20 -5.86 15.54
C PRO A 451 -26.72 -5.72 15.74
N ASN A 452 -27.20 -5.57 16.98
CA ASN A 452 -28.62 -5.44 17.28
C ASN A 452 -29.11 -4.00 17.11
N ARG A 453 -28.20 -3.04 17.26
CA ARG A 453 -28.51 -1.60 17.19
C ARG A 453 -28.24 -1.00 15.83
N ILE A 454 -27.26 -1.51 15.09
CA ILE A 454 -26.83 -0.93 13.81
C ILE A 454 -27.48 -1.65 12.66
N ARG A 455 -28.47 -1.01 12.06
CA ARG A 455 -29.24 -1.54 10.92
C ARG A 455 -28.94 -0.77 9.64
N ASP A 456 -28.69 0.51 9.77
CA ASP A 456 -28.50 1.48 8.69
C ASP A 456 -27.47 2.53 9.11
N ILE A 457 -27.23 3.52 8.25
CA ILE A 457 -26.28 4.59 8.53
C ILE A 457 -26.79 5.54 9.64
N ASN A 458 -28.10 5.74 9.77
CA ASN A 458 -28.69 6.61 10.80
C ASN A 458 -28.45 6.04 12.20
N SER A 459 -28.77 4.76 12.38
CA SER A 459 -28.50 4.03 13.62
C SER A 459 -27.01 3.93 13.94
N LEU A 460 -26.12 3.85 12.93
CA LEU A 460 -24.69 3.95 13.15
C LEU A 460 -24.29 5.31 13.73
N LEU A 461 -24.76 6.42 13.15
CA LEU A 461 -24.46 7.77 13.65
C LEU A 461 -25.06 7.99 15.04
N THR A 462 -26.32 7.59 15.27
CA THR A 462 -26.95 7.69 16.60
C THR A 462 -26.19 6.91 17.67
N GLN A 463 -25.66 5.71 17.35
CA GLN A 463 -24.83 4.96 18.32
C GLN A 463 -23.43 5.57 18.50
N ALA A 464 -22.91 6.29 17.50
CA ALA A 464 -21.59 6.89 17.54
C ALA A 464 -21.55 8.26 18.26
N GLU A 465 -22.66 8.99 18.29
CA GLU A 465 -22.76 10.38 18.78
C GLU A 465 -22.20 10.56 20.20
N LEU A 466 -22.82 9.95 21.21
CA LEU A 466 -22.39 10.12 22.61
C LEU A 466 -20.93 9.68 22.85
N PRO A 467 -20.49 8.47 22.44
CA PRO A 467 -19.08 8.10 22.63
C PRO A 467 -18.10 8.98 21.86
N LEU A 468 -18.52 9.60 20.75
CA LEU A 468 -17.68 10.56 20.03
C LEU A 468 -17.60 11.90 20.76
N GLU A 469 -18.70 12.41 21.32
CA GLU A 469 -18.69 13.59 22.19
C GLU A 469 -17.80 13.37 23.43
N ASP A 470 -17.89 12.19 24.05
CA ASP A 470 -17.02 11.82 25.17
C ASP A 470 -15.53 11.85 24.76
N ILE A 471 -15.18 11.38 23.55
CA ILE A 471 -13.82 11.51 23.01
C ILE A 471 -13.47 12.98 22.78
N MET A 472 -14.36 13.79 22.21
CA MET A 472 -14.13 15.22 21.94
C MET A 472 -13.84 16.03 23.21
N ASP A 473 -14.54 15.74 24.30
CA ASP A 473 -14.34 16.40 25.59
C ASP A 473 -13.06 15.89 26.26
N LEU A 474 -12.85 14.57 26.30
CA LEU A 474 -11.69 13.96 26.93
C LEU A 474 -10.37 14.44 26.33
N VAL A 475 -10.28 14.58 24.99
CA VAL A 475 -9.02 15.01 24.36
C VAL A 475 -8.63 16.44 24.76
N LYS A 476 -9.59 17.31 25.08
CA LYS A 476 -9.31 18.67 25.58
C LYS A 476 -8.67 18.67 26.97
N GLU A 477 -8.91 17.63 27.76
CA GLU A 477 -8.34 17.48 29.10
C GLU A 477 -6.88 17.01 29.09
N ILE A 478 -6.38 16.50 27.96
CA ILE A 478 -5.01 16.02 27.83
C ILE A 478 -4.03 17.22 27.95
N PRO A 479 -3.06 17.19 28.90
CA PRO A 479 -2.08 18.25 29.05
C PRO A 479 -1.33 18.56 27.75
N GLY A 480 -1.31 19.84 27.37
CA GLY A 480 -0.70 20.34 26.14
C GLY A 480 -1.60 20.29 24.88
N PHE A 481 -2.78 19.67 24.94
CA PHE A 481 -3.67 19.58 23.79
C PHE A 481 -4.19 20.94 23.32
N LEU A 482 -4.82 21.72 24.22
CA LEU A 482 -5.35 23.06 23.88
C LEU A 482 -4.26 24.10 23.61
N GLU A 483 -3.04 23.88 24.11
CA GLU A 483 -1.88 24.70 23.75
C GLU A 483 -1.48 24.47 22.29
N GLN A 484 -1.58 23.22 21.83
CA GLN A 484 -1.29 22.82 20.45
C GLN A 484 -2.43 23.16 19.48
N TYR A 485 -3.69 23.09 19.94
CA TYR A 485 -4.90 23.29 19.14
C TYR A 485 -5.85 24.31 19.82
N PRO A 486 -5.48 25.60 19.86
CA PRO A 486 -6.27 26.62 20.56
C PRO A 486 -7.66 26.84 19.96
N ASP A 487 -7.83 26.59 18.65
CA ASP A 487 -9.11 26.74 17.96
C ASP A 487 -10.16 25.72 18.43
N LEU A 488 -9.74 24.65 19.12
CA LEU A 488 -10.62 23.62 19.69
C LEU A 488 -10.99 23.88 21.16
N ALA A 489 -10.71 25.08 21.69
CA ALA A 489 -11.05 25.45 23.06
C ALA A 489 -12.56 25.61 23.28
N ASP A 490 -13.30 25.96 22.22
CA ASP A 490 -14.74 26.14 22.29
C ASP A 490 -15.48 24.79 22.34
N ASP A 491 -16.64 24.79 22.99
CA ASP A 491 -17.51 23.61 23.08
C ASP A 491 -18.19 23.35 21.74
N GLU A 492 -17.53 22.55 20.90
CA GLU A 492 -18.13 21.92 19.73
C GLU A 492 -19.08 20.80 20.18
N LYS A 493 -20.33 20.86 19.71
CA LYS A 493 -21.31 19.78 19.88
C LYS A 493 -21.67 19.25 18.51
N LEU A 494 -21.85 17.94 18.42
CA LEU A 494 -22.33 17.33 17.19
C LEU A 494 -23.79 17.74 16.97
N GLU A 495 -24.18 17.96 15.72
CA GLU A 495 -25.57 18.17 15.41
C GLU A 495 -26.32 16.84 15.61
N THR A 496 -27.37 16.86 16.43
CA THR A 496 -28.17 15.65 16.70
C THR A 496 -28.78 15.12 15.40
N VAL A 497 -28.46 13.88 15.05
CA VAL A 497 -29.00 13.24 13.84
C VAL A 497 -30.52 13.15 13.98
N PRO A 498 -31.30 13.69 13.02
CA PRO A 498 -32.75 13.58 13.08
C PRO A 498 -33.18 12.11 13.07
N GLU A 499 -34.17 11.76 13.89
CA GLU A 499 -34.70 10.40 13.92
C GLU A 499 -35.22 10.03 12.52
N ALA A 500 -34.60 9.02 11.91
CA ALA A 500 -34.98 8.59 10.57
C ALA A 500 -36.48 8.24 10.56
N PRO A 501 -37.26 8.69 9.56
CA PRO A 501 -38.60 8.19 9.35
C PRO A 501 -38.53 6.67 9.31
N GLN A 502 -39.39 5.98 10.06
CA GLN A 502 -39.42 4.51 10.05
C GLN A 502 -39.47 4.03 8.59
N GLU A 503 -38.38 3.41 8.11
CA GLU A 503 -38.37 2.81 6.78
C GLU A 503 -39.51 1.81 6.76
N LYS A 504 -40.54 2.08 5.94
CA LYS A 504 -41.51 1.05 5.61
C LYS A 504 -40.69 -0.11 5.07
N PRO A 505 -40.82 -1.32 5.63
CA PRO A 505 -40.02 -2.47 5.22
C PRO A 505 -40.06 -2.54 3.70
N ALA A 506 -38.90 -2.31 3.07
CA ALA A 506 -38.76 -2.40 1.64
C ALA A 506 -39.26 -3.80 1.26
N ASP A 507 -40.26 -3.85 0.39
CA ASP A 507 -40.73 -5.09 -0.20
C ASP A 507 -39.55 -5.62 -1.02
N ALA A 508 -38.74 -6.47 -0.37
CA ALA A 508 -37.40 -6.84 -0.78
C ALA A 508 -37.46 -7.84 -1.94
N GLY A 509 -37.93 -7.38 -3.09
CA GLY A 509 -37.46 -7.90 -4.35
C GLY A 509 -36.05 -7.36 -4.58
N PRO A 510 -35.03 -8.20 -4.80
CA PRO A 510 -33.78 -7.71 -5.38
C PRO A 510 -34.13 -6.95 -6.69
N PRO A 511 -33.39 -5.89 -7.06
CA PRO A 511 -33.49 -5.36 -8.41
C PRO A 511 -33.29 -6.55 -9.35
N ALA A 512 -34.34 -6.87 -10.12
CA ALA A 512 -34.21 -7.86 -11.16
C ALA A 512 -33.05 -7.41 -12.04
N ASP A 513 -32.05 -8.27 -12.20
CA ASP A 513 -31.15 -8.18 -13.33
C ASP A 513 -32.04 -8.22 -14.57
N GLU A 514 -32.46 -7.06 -15.08
CA GLU A 514 -32.92 -6.89 -16.46
C GLU A 514 -31.71 -7.14 -17.35
N ALA A 515 -31.31 -8.41 -17.43
CA ALA A 515 -30.55 -8.93 -18.54
C ALA A 515 -31.38 -8.64 -19.79
N GLY A 516 -30.96 -7.64 -20.55
CA GLY A 516 -31.55 -7.34 -21.84
C GLY A 516 -31.54 -8.59 -22.72
N GLU A 517 -32.71 -9.21 -22.86
CA GLU A 517 -33.04 -10.09 -23.97
C GLU A 517 -33.04 -9.25 -25.24
N ASN A 518 -31.88 -9.12 -25.88
CA ASN A 518 -31.80 -8.64 -27.26
C ASN A 518 -31.34 -9.76 -28.18
N ALA A 519 -32.34 -10.26 -28.91
CA ALA A 519 -32.31 -10.78 -30.28
C ALA A 519 -31.60 -12.12 -30.54
N ALA A 520 -32.42 -13.18 -30.62
CA ALA A 520 -32.17 -14.31 -31.49
C ALA A 520 -32.11 -13.85 -32.97
N PRO A 521 -31.24 -14.45 -33.82
CA PRO A 521 -31.24 -14.20 -35.25
C PRO A 521 -32.44 -14.89 -35.91
N ALA A 522 -33.20 -14.13 -36.70
CA ALA A 522 -34.25 -14.66 -37.54
C ALA A 522 -33.64 -15.43 -38.73
N ASP A 523 -33.97 -16.72 -38.80
CA ASP A 523 -33.87 -17.53 -40.01
C ASP A 523 -34.73 -16.91 -41.12
N GLY A 524 -34.10 -16.62 -42.26
CA GLY A 524 -34.74 -16.14 -43.48
C GLY A 524 -34.07 -16.77 -44.70
N ASN A 525 -34.61 -17.90 -45.12
CA ASN A 525 -34.21 -18.65 -46.31
C ASN A 525 -34.85 -18.05 -47.59
N ALA A 526 -34.20 -18.31 -48.74
CA ALA A 526 -34.69 -18.31 -50.12
C ALA A 526 -34.46 -17.09 -51.06
N ALA A 527 -33.51 -17.33 -51.98
CA ALA A 527 -33.65 -17.31 -53.46
C ALA A 527 -33.62 -15.98 -54.25
N GLY A 528 -32.73 -15.93 -55.26
CA GLY A 528 -32.99 -15.22 -56.51
C GLY A 528 -31.79 -14.62 -57.26
N GLN A 529 -31.31 -15.38 -58.26
CA GLN A 529 -30.44 -15.01 -59.40
C GLN A 529 -28.92 -14.92 -59.20
#